data_AF-A0A1H1IR00-F1
#
_entry.id   AF-A0A1H1IR00-F1
#
_cell.length_a   1.000
_cell.length_b   1.000
_cell.length_c   1.000
_cell.angle_alpha   90.00
_cell.angle_beta   90.00
_cell.angle_gamma   90.00
#
_symmetry.space_group_name_H-M   'P 1'
#
loop_
_entity.id
_entity.type
_entity.pdbx_description
1 polymer ?
#
loop_
_entity_poly.entity_id
_entity_poly.type
_entity_poly.pdbx_seq_one_letter_code
_entity_poly.pdbx_strand_id
1 'polypeptide(L)'
;MSPSRPFFDAGELDTSQLFAEAYPIAELIASFALLAFVPFAVAFVFAGLGFQFGTWLFTVLTQLVLAVGAGVVLLYIVARGIQLADE
;
A
#
# COMPACT_ATOMS: atom_id res chain seq x y z
N MET A 1 -24.30 3.68 -25.47
CA MET A 1 -24.54 3.58 -24.02
C MET A 1 -23.73 4.68 -23.37
N SER A 2 -24.30 5.48 -22.47
CA SER A 2 -23.50 6.46 -21.72
C SER A 2 -22.49 5.68 -20.88
N PRO A 3 -21.19 6.01 -20.89
CA PRO A 3 -20.24 5.34 -20.03
C PRO A 3 -20.71 5.50 -18.59
N SER A 4 -20.98 4.37 -17.93
CA SER A 4 -21.22 4.32 -16.50
C SER A 4 -20.01 4.96 -15.83
N ARG A 5 -20.22 5.99 -15.01
CA ARG A 5 -19.10 6.59 -14.28
C ARG A 5 -18.71 5.63 -13.16
N PRO A 6 -17.43 5.23 -13.05
CA PRO A 6 -16.98 4.40 -11.93
C PRO A 6 -17.39 5.07 -10.61
N PHE A 7 -17.86 4.27 -9.64
CA PHE A 7 -18.32 4.72 -8.32
C PHE A 7 -19.64 5.51 -8.29
N PHE A 8 -20.35 5.68 -9.41
CA PHE A 8 -21.63 6.37 -9.42
C PHE A 8 -22.76 5.49 -9.96
N ASP A 9 -23.83 5.35 -9.18
CA ASP A 9 -25.08 4.71 -9.59
C ASP A 9 -26.21 5.74 -9.62
N ALA A 10 -26.93 5.83 -10.73
CA ALA A 10 -28.00 6.83 -10.98
C ALA A 10 -27.63 8.30 -10.69
N GLY A 11 -26.33 8.65 -10.64
CA GLY A 11 -25.83 9.99 -10.31
C GLY A 11 -25.50 10.20 -8.83
N GLU A 12 -25.72 9.20 -7.98
CA GLU A 12 -25.28 9.18 -6.59
C GLU A 12 -23.97 8.40 -6.44
N LEU A 13 -23.16 8.78 -5.44
CA LEU A 13 -21.91 8.09 -5.14
C LEU A 13 -22.22 6.73 -4.50
N ASP A 14 -21.83 5.65 -5.16
CA ASP A 14 -21.90 4.30 -4.60
C ASP A 14 -20.74 4.09 -3.63
N THR A 15 -21.02 4.40 -2.36
CA THR A 15 -20.07 4.20 -1.27
C THR A 15 -19.72 2.72 -1.06
N SER A 16 -20.61 1.79 -1.41
CA SER A 16 -20.36 0.35 -1.27
C SER A 16 -19.31 -0.11 -2.28
N GLN A 17 -19.41 0.33 -3.53
CA GLN A 17 -18.39 0.11 -4.55
C GLN A 17 -17.06 0.77 -4.15
N LEU A 18 -17.10 2.00 -3.64
CA LEU A 18 -15.89 2.70 -3.18
C LEU A 18 -15.14 1.90 -2.10
N PHE A 19 -15.84 1.40 -1.09
CA PHE A 19 -15.22 0.58 -0.05
C PHE A 19 -14.73 -0.77 -0.57
N ALA A 20 -15.46 -1.40 -1.49
CA ALA A 20 -15.04 -2.65 -2.12
C ALA A 20 -13.72 -2.48 -2.89
N GLU A 21 -13.51 -1.34 -3.55
CA GLU A 21 -12.24 -1.05 -4.24
C GLU A 21 -11.12 -0.61 -3.30
N ALA A 22 -11.45 0.07 -2.21
CA ALA A 22 -10.46 0.51 -1.23
C ALA A 22 -9.90 -0.66 -0.40
N TYR A 23 -10.69 -1.71 -0.17
CA TYR A 23 -10.32 -2.83 0.68
C TYR A 23 -9.05 -3.58 0.19
N PRO A 24 -8.93 -4.00 -1.09
CA PRO A 24 -7.71 -4.63 -1.58
C PRO A 24 -6.47 -3.73 -1.49
N ILE A 25 -6.63 -2.42 -1.72
CA ILE A 25 -5.54 -1.45 -1.59
C ILE A 25 -5.07 -1.37 -0.13
N ALA A 26 -6.00 -1.31 0.82
CA ALA A 26 -5.70 -1.30 2.24
C ALA A 26 -5.00 -2.59 2.69
N GLU A 27 -5.42 -3.75 2.19
CA GLU A 27 -4.78 -5.04 2.47
C GLU A 27 -3.33 -5.08 1.97
N LEU A 28 -3.06 -4.58 0.76
CA LEU A 28 -1.70 -4.47 0.23
C LEU A 28 -0.83 -3.54 1.07
N ILE A 29 -1.34 -2.35 1.42
CA ILE A 29 -0.63 -1.39 2.26
C ILE A 29 -0.31 -2.01 3.63
N ALA A 30 -1.30 -2.64 4.27
CA ALA A 30 -1.14 -3.28 5.56
C ALA A 30 -0.10 -4.40 5.51
N SER A 31 -0.08 -5.19 4.44
CA SER A 31 0.88 -6.27 4.23
C SER A 31 2.31 -5.76 4.16
N PHE A 32 2.57 -4.72 3.36
CA PHE A 32 3.92 -4.13 3.25
C PHE A 32 4.31 -3.35 4.50
N ALA A 33 3.37 -2.69 5.18
CA ALA A 33 3.62 -2.02 6.45
C ALA A 33 4.03 -3.03 7.53
N LEU A 34 3.33 -4.16 7.64
CA LEU A 34 3.66 -5.23 8.57
C LEU A 34 5.01 -5.87 8.23
N LEU A 35 5.31 -6.08 6.94
CA LEU A 35 6.60 -6.61 6.51
C LEU A 35 7.74 -5.64 6.84
N ALA A 36 7.58 -4.34 6.58
CA ALA A 36 8.56 -3.31 6.91
C ALA A 36 8.72 -3.07 8.41
N PHE A 37 7.68 -3.36 9.20
CA PHE A 37 7.73 -3.26 10.65
C PHE A 37 8.78 -4.20 11.26
N VAL A 38 9.02 -5.37 10.66
CA VAL A 38 10.01 -6.33 11.15
C VAL A 38 11.44 -5.75 11.15
N PRO A 39 12.02 -5.33 10.01
CA PRO A 39 13.36 -4.74 10.01
C PRO A 39 13.41 -3.42 10.80
N PHE A 40 12.31 -2.65 10.84
CA PHE A 40 12.23 -1.44 11.64
C PHE A 40 12.37 -1.72 13.14
N ALA A 41 11.64 -2.72 13.65
CA ALA A 41 11.72 -3.12 15.05
C ALA A 41 13.13 -3.61 15.42
N VAL A 42 13.80 -4.34 14.52
CA VAL A 42 15.20 -4.74 14.72
C VAL A 42 16.13 -3.53 14.77
N ALA A 43 15.96 -2.56 13.85
CA ALA A 43 16.74 -1.32 13.87
C ALA A 43 16.55 -0.56 15.19
N PHE A 44 15.32 -0.49 15.70
CA PHE A 44 15.00 0.17 16.97
C PHE A 44 15.72 -0.49 18.16
N VAL A 45 15.72 -1.83 18.22
CA VAL A 45 16.46 -2.57 19.26
C VAL A 45 17.96 -2.32 19.16
N PHE A 46 18.53 -2.36 17.95
CA PHE A 46 19.95 -2.08 17.73
C PHE A 46 20.35 -0.66 18.10
N ALA A 47 19.48 0.32 17.87
CA ALA A 47 19.70 1.70 18.29
C ALA A 47 19.81 1.80 19.81
N GLY A 48 18.91 1.14 20.54
CA GLY A 48 18.93 1.08 22.00
C GLY A 48 20.17 0.38 22.58
N LEU A 49 20.75 -0.57 21.84
CA LEU A 49 21.99 -1.27 22.22
C LEU A 49 23.27 -0.57 21.75
N GLY A 50 23.17 0.56 21.03
CA GLY A 50 24.32 1.32 20.53
C GLY A 50 24.99 0.72 19.27
N PHE A 51 24.38 -0.28 18.61
CA PHE A 51 24.91 -0.90 17.40
C PHE A 51 24.61 -0.04 16.15
N GLN A 52 25.44 0.97 15.91
CA GLN A 52 25.24 1.97 14.85
C GLN A 52 25.14 1.37 13.45
N PHE A 53 26.06 0.48 13.07
CA PHE A 53 26.05 -0.14 11.75
C PHE A 53 24.80 -1.01 11.52
N GLY A 54 24.41 -1.80 12.52
CA GLY A 54 23.20 -2.61 12.46
C GLY A 54 21.95 -1.76 12.34
N THR A 55 21.86 -0.68 13.13
CA THR A 55 20.74 0.28 13.08
C THR A 55 20.59 0.88 11.68
N TRP A 56 21.70 1.34 11.10
CA TRP A 56 21.71 1.93 9.75
C TRP A 56 21.26 0.91 8.70
N LEU A 57 21.85 -0.30 8.71
CA LEU A 57 21.54 -1.35 7.74
C LEU A 57 20.04 -1.72 7.76
N PHE A 58 19.48 -1.98 8.94
CA PHE A 58 18.07 -2.36 9.07
C PHE A 58 17.10 -1.20 8.76
N THR A 59 17.53 0.05 8.97
CA THR A 59 16.79 1.23 8.50
C THR A 59 16.72 1.27 6.97
N VAL A 60 17.85 1.03 6.28
CA VAL A 60 17.88 0.97 4.82
C VAL A 60 17.00 -0.17 4.30
N LEU A 61 17.05 -1.34 4.93
CA LEU A 61 16.17 -2.48 4.58
C LEU A 61 14.69 -2.14 4.76
N THR A 62 14.34 -1.44 5.84
CA THR A 62 12.96 -0.96 6.07
C THR A 62 12.50 -0.04 4.93
N GLN A 63 13.34 0.94 4.56
CA GLN A 63 13.03 1.87 3.48
C GLN A 63 12.91 1.15 2.13
N LEU A 64 13.75 0.15 1.86
CA LEU A 64 13.66 -0.66 0.65
C LEU A 64 12.32 -1.39 0.55
N VAL A 65 11.88 -2.05 1.63
CA VAL A 65 10.58 -2.74 1.66
C VAL A 65 9.43 -1.76 1.44
N LEU A 66 9.46 -0.60 2.10
CA LEU A 66 8.43 0.43 1.91
C LEU A 66 8.41 0.99 0.49
N ALA A 67 9.57 1.24 -0.12
CA ALA A 67 9.67 1.74 -1.49
C ALA A 67 9.13 0.73 -2.51
N VAL A 68 9.52 -0.54 -2.38
CA VAL A 68 9.00 -1.62 -3.24
C VAL A 68 7.49 -1.78 -3.03
N GLY A 69 7.04 -1.81 -1.77
CA GLY A 69 5.63 -1.94 -1.44
C GLY A 69 4.77 -0.80 -2.00
N ALA A 70 5.24 0.44 -1.89
CA ALA A 70 4.58 1.60 -2.49
C ALA A 70 4.50 1.47 -4.02
N GLY A 71 5.58 1.02 -4.68
CA GLY A 71 5.58 0.76 -6.11
C GLY A 71 4.54 -0.29 -6.52
N VAL A 72 4.46 -1.39 -5.78
CA VAL A 72 3.46 -2.45 -6.03
C VAL A 72 2.03 -1.94 -5.83
N VAL A 73 1.77 -1.19 -4.76
CA VAL A 73 0.45 -0.60 -4.49
C VAL A 73 0.05 0.35 -5.63
N LEU A 74 0.95 1.20 -6.10
CA LEU A 74 0.67 2.10 -7.22
C LEU A 74 0.38 1.35 -8.52
N LEU A 75 1.15 0.30 -8.83
CA LEU A 75 0.88 -0.54 -10.00
C LEU A 75 -0.49 -1.21 -9.91
N TYR A 76 -0.87 -1.70 -8.72
CA TYR A 76 -2.19 -2.27 -8.48
C TYR A 76 -3.30 -1.24 -8.70
N ILE A 77 -3.17 -0.03 -8.14
CA ILE A 77 -4.14 1.05 -8.32
C ILE A 77 -4.33 1.40 -9.79
N VAL A 78 -3.24 1.52 -10.56
CA VAL A 78 -3.31 1.81 -12.00
C VAL A 78 -4.00 0.68 -12.76
N ALA A 79 -3.61 -0.57 -12.51
CA ALA A 79 -4.21 -1.73 -13.17
C ALA A 79 -5.72 -1.84 -12.87
N ARG A 80 -6.11 -1.63 -11.60
CA ARG A 80 -7.51 -1.67 -11.18
C ARG A 80 -8.31 -0.51 -11.75
N GLY A 81 -7.73 0.69 -11.81
CA GLY A 81 -8.35 1.85 -12.44
C GLY A 81 -8.62 1.66 -13.93
N ILE A 82 -7.72 1.00 -14.66
CA ILE A 82 -7.93 0.63 -16.07
C ILE A 82 -9.08 -0.39 -16.17
N GLN A 83 -9.06 -1.44 -15.34
CA GLN A 83 -10.11 -2.45 -15.35
C GLN A 83 -11.50 -1.86 -15.08
N LEU A 84 -11.62 -0.97 -14.08
CA LEU A 84 -12.88 -0.29 -13.76
C LEU A 84 -13.38 0.65 -14.86
N ALA A 85 -12.50 1.12 -15.74
CA ALA A 85 -12.86 1.97 -16.87
C ALA A 85 -13.28 1.16 -18.11
N ASP A 86 -12.79 -0.09 -18.22
CA ASP A 86 -13.12 -1.03 -19.29
C ASP A 86 -14.40 -1.83 -19.01
N GLU A 87 -14.84 -1.89 -17.75
CA GLU A 87 -16.12 -2.46 -17.28
C GLU A 87 -17.31 -1.50 -17.52
#